data_AF-A0A2D6VXD4-F1
#
_entry.id   AF-A0A2D6VXD4-F1
#
_cell.length_a   1.000
_cell.length_b   1.000
_cell.length_c   1.000
_cell.angle_alpha   90.00
_cell.angle_beta   90.00
_cell.angle_gamma   90.00
#
_symmetry.space_group_name_H-M   'P 1'
#
loop_
_entity.id
_entity.type
_entity.pdbx_description
1 polymer ?
#
loop_
_entity_poly.entity_id
_entity_poly.type
_entity_poly.pdbx_seq_one_letter_code
_entity_poly.pdbx_strand_id
1 'polypeptide(L)'
;MIWTVYLSGEIHTDWREQIAAGAEAAGLPVEFTSANTDHESSDAAGDFLGKPESNFWRDHQSSKVNAIRTKTLLEQCDLAVIRFGDKYKQWNAA
;
A
#
# COMPACT_ATOMS: atom_id res chain seq x y z
N MET A 1 -15.56 11.32 -14.47
CA MET A 1 -15.31 10.95 -13.06
C MET A 1 -14.12 10.01 -13.08
N ILE A 2 -13.06 10.32 -12.34
CA ILE A 2 -11.89 9.45 -12.21
C ILE A 2 -12.13 8.56 -10.99
N TRP A 3 -11.95 7.24 -11.14
CA TRP A 3 -12.13 6.29 -10.03
C TRP A 3 -10.81 6.08 -9.31
N THR A 4 -10.80 6.21 -7.99
CA THR A 4 -9.64 5.86 -7.17
C THR A 4 -9.65 4.36 -6.87
N VAL A 5 -8.64 3.65 -7.34
CA VAL A 5 -8.51 2.19 -7.20
C VAL A 5 -7.35 1.86 -6.25
N TYR A 6 -7.64 1.17 -5.14
CA TYR A 6 -6.62 0.73 -4.19
C TYR A 6 -6.11 -0.68 -4.53
N LEU A 7 -4.81 -0.84 -4.79
CA LEU A 7 -4.16 -2.11 -5.12
C LEU A 7 -3.46 -2.72 -3.90
N SER A 8 -4.07 -3.74 -3.32
CA SER A 8 -3.52 -4.51 -2.18
C SER A 8 -3.07 -5.91 -2.59
N GLY A 9 -2.14 -6.49 -1.83
CA GLY A 9 -1.71 -7.87 -2.02
C GLY A 9 -0.22 -8.04 -2.14
N GLU A 10 0.19 -9.19 -2.71
CA GLU A 10 1.61 -9.58 -2.82
C GLU A 10 2.49 -8.52 -3.51
N ILE A 11 3.74 -8.41 -3.07
CA ILE A 11 4.71 -7.40 -3.54
C ILE A 11 5.91 -8.05 -4.26
N HIS A 12 5.79 -9.32 -4.67
CA HIS A 12 6.91 -10.09 -5.20
C HIS A 12 6.90 -10.22 -6.72
N THR A 13 5.94 -9.58 -7.38
CA THR A 13 5.72 -9.60 -8.83
C THR A 13 5.27 -8.23 -9.31
N ASP A 14 5.24 -8.04 -10.62
CA ASP A 14 4.98 -6.79 -11.36
C ASP A 14 3.48 -6.56 -11.69
N TRP A 15 2.55 -7.19 -10.97
CA TRP A 15 1.13 -7.16 -11.36
C TRP A 15 0.47 -5.79 -11.21
N ARG A 16 0.97 -4.95 -10.30
CA ARG A 16 0.44 -3.59 -10.12
C ARG A 16 0.76 -2.76 -11.35
N GLU A 17 1.98 -2.90 -11.85
CA GLU A 17 2.48 -2.30 -13.07
C GLU A 17 1.70 -2.81 -14.28
N GLN A 18 1.43 -4.12 -14.35
CA GLN A 18 0.60 -4.69 -15.43
C GLN A 18 -0.83 -4.15 -15.42
N ILE A 19 -1.47 -4.02 -14.25
CA ILE A 19 -2.81 -3.42 -14.14
C ILE A 19 -2.78 -1.95 -14.54
N ALA A 20 -1.80 -1.19 -14.07
CA ALA A 20 -1.66 0.23 -14.39
C ALA A 20 -1.48 0.45 -15.91
N ALA A 21 -0.56 -0.30 -16.52
CA ALA A 21 -0.32 -0.23 -17.96
C ALA A 21 -1.54 -0.68 -18.78
N GLY A 22 -2.24 -1.72 -18.33
CA GLY A 22 -3.47 -2.19 -18.98
C GLY A 22 -4.61 -1.17 -18.93
N ALA A 23 -4.78 -0.50 -17.79
CA ALA A 23 -5.79 0.54 -17.61
C ALA A 23 -5.49 1.79 -18.46
N GLU A 24 -4.22 2.19 -18.52
CA GLU A 24 -3.76 3.28 -19.39
C GLU A 24 -4.00 2.95 -20.87
N ALA A 25 -3.58 1.77 -21.33
CA ALA A 25 -3.76 1.32 -22.71
C ALA A 25 -5.24 1.23 -23.12
N ALA A 26 -6.13 0.92 -22.18
CA ALA A 26 -7.58 0.89 -22.38
C ALA A 26 -8.25 2.27 -22.24
N GLY A 27 -7.51 3.33 -21.88
CA GLY A 27 -8.05 4.67 -21.68
C GLY A 27 -9.03 4.77 -20.51
N LEU A 28 -8.84 3.95 -19.47
CA LEU A 28 -9.74 3.94 -18.32
C LEU A 28 -9.51 5.19 -17.44
N PRO A 29 -10.57 5.86 -16.97
CA PRO A 29 -10.45 7.02 -16.10
C PRO A 29 -10.23 6.57 -14.64
N VAL A 30 -9.06 6.02 -14.34
CA VAL A 30 -8.71 5.48 -13.02
C VAL A 30 -7.40 6.08 -12.51
N GLU A 31 -7.31 6.26 -11.20
CA GLU A 31 -6.08 6.58 -10.48
C GLU A 31 -5.79 5.48 -9.47
N PHE A 32 -4.53 5.02 -9.41
CA PHE A 32 -4.15 3.93 -8.52
C PHE A 32 -3.49 4.43 -7.24
N THR A 33 -3.82 3.79 -6.13
CA THR A 33 -3.17 3.95 -4.82
C THR A 33 -2.77 2.60 -4.28
N SER A 34 -1.77 2.54 -3.39
CA SER A 34 -1.33 1.30 -2.75
C SER A 34 -0.66 1.58 -1.41
N ALA A 35 -0.40 0.51 -0.65
CA ALA A 35 0.50 0.58 0.50
C ALA A 35 1.92 0.98 0.08
N ASN A 36 2.72 1.43 1.05
CA ASN A 36 4.14 1.70 0.83
C ASN A 36 4.91 0.38 0.75
N THR A 37 5.42 0.05 -0.43
CA THR A 37 6.18 -1.18 -0.68
C THR A 37 7.69 -0.97 -0.62
N ASP A 38 8.15 0.26 -0.47
CA ASP A 38 9.56 0.56 -0.28
C ASP A 38 9.96 0.31 1.18
N HIS A 39 10.91 -0.60 1.37
CA HIS A 39 11.31 -1.06 2.71
C HIS A 39 11.85 0.09 3.57
N GLU A 40 12.75 0.91 3.03
CA GLU A 40 13.41 1.96 3.80
C GLU A 40 12.41 3.02 4.29
N SER A 41 11.57 3.52 3.39
CA SER A 41 10.55 4.51 3.75
C SER A 41 9.39 3.93 4.55
N SER A 42 9.08 2.63 4.42
CA SER A 42 8.09 1.95 5.24
C SER A 42 8.58 1.80 6.69
N ASP A 43 9.82 1.36 6.89
CA ASP A 43 10.45 1.21 8.20
C ASP A 43 10.63 2.57 8.90
N ALA A 44 10.86 3.64 8.12
CA ALA A 44 11.01 5.01 8.61
C ALA A 44 9.69 5.81 8.67
N ALA A 45 8.54 5.20 8.37
CA ALA A 45 7.26 5.92 8.23
C ALA A 45 6.86 6.70 9.49
N GLY A 46 7.34 6.32 10.67
CA GLY A 46 7.07 7.00 11.93
C GLY A 46 8.10 8.06 12.33
N ASP A 47 9.26 8.14 11.70
CA ASP A 47 10.44 8.83 12.26
C ASP A 47 10.25 10.34 12.46
N PHE A 48 9.32 10.97 11.72
CA PHE A 48 9.00 12.40 11.86
C PHE A 48 8.17 12.74 13.10
N LEU A 49 7.61 11.75 13.81
CA LEU A 49 6.81 11.97 15.02
C LEU A 49 7.67 12.12 16.29
N GLY A 50 8.98 11.91 16.18
CA GLY A 50 9.93 11.97 17.28
C GLY A 50 10.82 10.73 17.32
N LYS A 51 11.85 10.79 18.19
CA LYS A 51 12.84 9.72 18.32
C LYS A 51 12.34 8.62 19.26
N PRO A 52 12.11 7.38 18.78
CA PRO A 52 11.69 6.27 19.62
C PRO A 52 12.81 5.81 20.56
N GLU A 53 12.44 5.23 21.71
CA GLU A 53 13.40 4.77 22.73
C GLU A 53 14.19 3.52 22.30
N SER A 54 13.63 2.72 21.39
CA SER A 54 14.23 1.48 20.90
C SER A 54 13.73 1.14 19.49
N ASN A 55 14.41 0.22 18.81
CA ASN A 55 13.97 -0.28 17.51
C ASN A 55 12.55 -0.88 17.56
N PHE A 56 12.21 -1.60 18.64
CA PHE A 56 10.85 -2.11 18.82
C PHE A 56 9.81 -0.99 18.77
N TRP A 57 10.06 0.14 19.44
CA TRP A 57 9.14 1.27 19.43
C TRP A 57 9.14 2.02 18.10
N ARG A 58 10.28 2.06 17.39
CA ARG A 58 10.35 2.58 16.03
C ARG A 58 9.46 1.77 15.07
N ASP A 59 9.61 0.45 15.08
CA ASP A 59 8.81 -0.45 14.25
C ASP A 59 7.32 -0.36 14.61
N HIS A 60 7.00 -0.27 15.90
CA HIS A 60 5.62 -0.10 16.37
C HIS A 60 5.01 1.24 15.93
N GLN A 61 5.81 2.30 15.89
CA GLN A 61 5.38 3.63 15.45
C GLN A 61 5.15 3.64 13.93
N SER A 62 6.12 3.18 13.15
CA SER A 62 6.04 3.12 11.68
C SER A 62 4.88 2.22 11.21
N SER A 63 4.70 1.06 11.84
CA SER A 63 3.56 0.16 11.52
C SER A 63 2.20 0.82 11.79
N LYS A 64 2.05 1.62 12.86
CA LYS A 64 0.82 2.38 13.13
C LYS A 64 0.58 3.48 12.10
N VAL A 65 1.62 4.19 11.67
CA VAL A 65 1.49 5.22 10.62
C VAL A 65 1.06 4.58 9.30
N ASN A 66 1.68 3.46 8.92
CA ASN A 66 1.28 2.71 7.74
C ASN A 66 -0.16 2.18 7.86
N ALA A 67 -0.58 1.70 9.04
CA ALA A 67 -1.95 1.26 9.27
C ALA A 67 -2.97 2.40 9.08
N ILE A 68 -2.68 3.60 9.58
CA ILE A 68 -3.53 4.79 9.38
C ILE A 68 -3.61 5.15 7.90
N ARG A 69 -2.46 5.18 7.20
CA ARG A 69 -2.39 5.45 5.75
C ARG A 69 -3.24 4.45 4.97
N THR A 70 -3.01 3.16 5.18
CA THR A 70 -3.74 2.09 4.49
C THR A 70 -5.24 2.15 4.76
N LYS A 71 -5.65 2.36 6.01
CA LYS A 71 -7.06 2.52 6.36
C LYS A 71 -7.70 3.72 5.64
N THR A 72 -6.99 4.85 5.61
CA THR A 72 -7.46 6.06 4.94
C THR A 72 -7.61 5.84 3.43
N LEU A 73 -6.63 5.21 2.78
CA LEU A 73 -6.69 4.91 1.34
C LEU A 73 -7.84 3.94 1.00
N LEU A 74 -8.07 2.93 1.84
CA LEU A 74 -9.19 2.01 1.68
C LEU A 74 -10.55 2.72 1.83
N GLU A 75 -10.68 3.63 2.79
CA GLU A 75 -11.91 4.41 3.00
C GLU A 75 -12.16 5.42 1.86
N GLN A 76 -11.09 5.89 1.20
CA GLN A 76 -11.16 6.89 0.13
C GLN A 76 -11.28 6.29 -1.27
N CYS A 77 -10.98 5.00 -1.46
CA CYS A 77 -11.07 4.38 -2.77
C CYS A 77 -12.52 4.08 -3.19
N ASP A 78 -12.78 4.16 -4.49
CA ASP A 78 -14.05 3.72 -5.08
C ASP A 78 -14.05 2.20 -5.30
N LEU A 79 -12.87 1.62 -5.51
CA LEU A 79 -12.67 0.19 -5.76
C LEU A 79 -11.37 -0.30 -5.11
N ALA A 80 -11.42 -1.47 -4.45
CA ALA A 80 -10.24 -2.16 -3.98
C ALA A 80 -10.01 -3.45 -4.79
N VAL A 81 -8.79 -3.64 -5.29
CA VAL A 81 -8.34 -4.87 -5.96
C VAL A 81 -7.31 -5.55 -5.07
N ILE A 82 -7.59 -6.80 -4.69
CA ILE A 82 -6.73 -7.58 -3.79
C ILE A 82 -6.18 -8.79 -4.54
N ARG A 83 -4.85 -8.88 -4.64
CA ARG A 83 -4.16 -10.03 -5.22
C ARG A 83 -3.50 -10.89 -4.14
N PHE A 84 -3.98 -12.11 -4.00
CA PHE A 84 -3.35 -13.11 -3.14
C PHE A 84 -2.28 -13.87 -3.92
N GLY A 85 -1.06 -13.91 -3.39
CA GLY A 85 0.02 -14.73 -3.94
C GLY A 85 -0.08 -16.19 -3.49
N ASP A 86 0.75 -17.06 -4.08
CA ASP A 86 0.69 -18.50 -3.84
C ASP A 86 1.10 -18.90 -2.41
N LYS A 87 2.12 -18.21 -1.86
CA LYS A 87 2.66 -18.49 -0.51
C LYS A 87 1.98 -17.68 0.58
N TYR A 88 1.67 -16.41 0.33
CA TYR A 88 1.18 -15.49 1.34
C TYR A 88 -0.21 -14.99 0.97
N LYS A 89 -1.23 -15.47 1.70
CA LYS A 89 -2.64 -15.12 1.53
C LYS A 89 -3.11 -14.03 2.51
N GLN A 90 -2.19 -13.22 3.03
CA GLN A 90 -2.54 -12.14 3.95
C GLN A 90 -2.88 -10.88 3.14
N TRP A 91 -4.06 -10.31 3.38
CA TRP A 91 -4.52 -9.07 2.74
C TRP A 91 -3.81 -7.81 3.25
N ASN A 92 -3.07 -7.96 4.37
CA ASN A 92 -2.41 -6.90 5.13
C ASN A 92 -0.92 -6.74 4.83
N ALA A 93 -0.40 -7.29 3.72
CA ALA A 93 1.03 -7.24 3.46
C ALA A 93 1.50 -5.81 3.08
N ALA A 94 1.70 -5.00 4.12
CA ALA A 94 2.76 -4.01 4.31
C ALA A 94 3.22 -4.14 5.77
#